data_AF-A0AAU8IK25-F1
#
_entry.id   AF-A0AAU8IK25-F1
#
_cell.length_a   1.000
_cell.length_b   1.000
_cell.length_c   1.000
_cell.angle_alpha   90.00
_cell.angle_beta   90.00
_cell.angle_gamma   90.00
#
_symmetry.space_group_name_H-M   'P 1'
#
loop_
_entity.id
_entity.type
_entity.pdbx_description
1 polymer ?
#
loop_
_entity_poly.entity_id
_entity_poly.type
_entity_poly.pdbx_seq_one_letter_code
_entity_poly.pdbx_strand_id
1 'polypeptide(L)' 'MGRYGAGPTRQGAQVPERPVPSPTPRLAFRSRAYSDLDDLAALLSDPHVMRHYPRIKTREEALDWIEWN' A
#
# COMPACT_ATOMS: atom_id res chain seq x y z
N MET A 1 15.03 5.02 -32.86
CA MET A 1 14.05 3.95 -32.61
C MET A 1 14.78 2.68 -32.18
N GLY A 2 14.68 2.28 -30.92
CA GLY A 2 15.23 1.02 -30.40
C GLY A 2 14.14 0.30 -29.59
N ARG A 3 13.83 -0.93 -30.01
CA ARG A 3 12.74 -1.76 -29.50
C ARG A 3 13.12 -2.34 -28.13
N TYR A 4 12.32 -2.09 -27.10
CA TYR A 4 12.37 -2.90 -25.88
C TYR A 4 11.44 -4.10 -26.05
N GLY A 5 12.05 -5.30 -26.08
CA GLY A 5 11.37 -6.58 -26.15
C GLY A 5 10.53 -6.86 -24.90
N ALA A 6 9.55 -7.75 -25.08
CA ALA A 6 8.64 -8.24 -24.07
C ALA A 6 9.36 -8.55 -22.74
N GLY A 7 8.96 -7.85 -21.68
CA GLY A 7 9.39 -8.15 -20.32
C GLY A 7 8.92 -9.55 -19.90
N PRO A 8 9.67 -10.24 -19.02
CA PRO A 8 9.33 -11.59 -18.63
C PRO A 8 7.95 -11.60 -17.93
N THR A 9 7.05 -12.41 -18.47
CA THR A 9 5.82 -12.83 -17.79
C THR A 9 6.23 -13.47 -16.47
N ARG A 10 6.05 -12.75 -15.35
CA ARG A 10 6.22 -13.35 -14.02
C ARG A 10 5.12 -14.38 -13.86
N GLN A 11 5.45 -15.65 -14.13
CA GLN A 11 4.64 -16.79 -13.69
C GLN A 11 4.42 -16.62 -12.18
N GLY A 12 3.15 -16.54 -11.78
CA GLY A 12 2.74 -16.25 -10.42
C GLY A 12 3.37 -17.25 -9.46
N ALA A 13 4.35 -16.80 -8.69
CA ALA A 13 4.65 -17.43 -7.43
C ALA A 13 3.37 -17.31 -6.61
N GLN A 14 2.69 -18.45 -6.39
CA GLN A 14 1.56 -18.55 -5.49
C GLN A 14 2.09 -18.17 -4.09
N VAL A 15 1.99 -16.89 -3.72
CA VAL A 15 2.26 -16.45 -2.37
C VAL A 15 1.19 -17.13 -1.53
N PRO A 16 1.54 -18.01 -0.56
CA PRO A 16 0.54 -18.63 0.28
C PRO A 16 -0.29 -17.51 0.92
N GLU A 17 -1.62 -17.60 0.81
CA GLU A 17 -2.50 -16.61 1.43
C GLU A 17 -2.17 -16.56 2.92
N ARG A 18 -1.64 -15.42 3.35
CA ARG A 18 -1.32 -15.19 4.75
C ARG A 18 -2.64 -14.84 5.44
N PRO A 19 -3.20 -15.70 6.29
CA PRO A 19 -4.50 -15.46 6.88
C PRO A 19 -4.45 -14.18 7.72
N VAL A 20 -5.49 -13.38 7.58
CA VAL A 20 -5.68 -12.19 8.41
C VAL A 20 -5.87 -12.63 9.87
N PRO A 21 -5.15 -12.03 10.85
CA PRO A 21 -5.34 -12.38 12.25
C PRO A 21 -6.78 -12.17 12.71
N SER A 22 -7.27 -13.05 13.59
CA SER A 22 -8.59 -12.90 14.21
C SER A 22 -8.70 -11.54 14.94
N PRO A 23 -9.88 -10.89 14.90
CA PRO A 23 -10.08 -9.64 15.60
C PRO A 23 -9.94 -9.83 17.12
N THR A 24 -9.44 -8.79 17.78
CA THR A 24 -9.43 -8.64 19.24
C THR A 24 -10.44 -7.57 19.64
N PRO A 25 -10.75 -7.39 20.93
CA PRO A 25 -11.66 -6.33 21.37
C PRO A 25 -11.23 -4.91 20.99
N ARG A 26 -9.94 -4.67 20.68
CA ARG A 26 -9.40 -3.33 20.37
C ARG A 26 -8.95 -3.16 18.92
N LEU A 27 -8.73 -4.24 18.18
CA LEU A 27 -8.14 -4.19 16.85
C LEU A 27 -8.72 -5.31 15.97
N ALA A 28 -9.23 -4.91 14.80
CA ALA A 28 -9.66 -5.80 13.74
C ALA A 28 -9.05 -5.31 12.42
N PHE A 29 -8.55 -6.24 11.61
CA PHE A 29 -8.10 -5.93 10.26
C PHE A 29 -9.29 -5.91 9.32
N ARG A 30 -9.31 -4.95 8.38
CA ARG A 30 -10.31 -4.85 7.33
C ARG A 30 -9.67 -4.41 6.02
N SER A 31 -10.42 -4.55 4.92
CA SER A 31 -10.05 -3.91 3.67
C SER A 31 -10.06 -2.38 3.83
N ARG A 32 -9.12 -1.74 3.16
CA ARG A 32 -8.99 -0.29 3.14
C ARG A 32 -10.07 0.32 2.23
N ALA A 33 -10.60 1.46 2.64
CA ALA A 33 -11.66 2.17 1.95
C ALA A 33 -11.26 3.63 1.69
N TYR A 34 -11.96 4.30 0.78
CA TYR A 34 -11.74 5.72 0.47
C TYR A 34 -11.89 6.64 1.70
N SER A 35 -12.69 6.23 2.69
CA SER A 35 -12.83 6.94 3.97
C SER A 35 -11.53 7.05 4.76
N ASP A 36 -10.54 6.23 4.44
CA ASP A 36 -9.28 6.14 5.18
C ASP A 36 -8.21 7.08 4.60
N LEU A 37 -8.53 7.77 3.48
CA LEU A 37 -7.56 8.55 2.72
C LEU A 37 -6.95 9.68 3.54
N ASP A 38 -7.76 10.43 4.29
CA ASP A 38 -7.25 11.59 5.03
C ASP A 38 -6.35 11.15 6.19
N ASP A 39 -6.72 10.08 6.91
CA ASP A 39 -5.88 9.49 7.96
C ASP A 39 -4.56 8.93 7.40
N LEU A 40 -4.62 8.29 6.23
CA LEU A 40 -3.42 7.78 5.54
C LEU A 40 -2.53 8.91 5.04
N ALA A 41 -3.10 9.97 4.48
CA ALA A 41 -2.34 11.12 4.00
C ALA A 41 -1.64 11.84 5.17
N ALA A 42 -2.31 11.96 6.32
CA ALA A 42 -1.69 12.50 7.53
C ALA A 42 -0.50 11.63 7.99
N LEU A 43 -0.70 10.31 8.06
CA LEU A 43 0.34 9.37 8.44
C LEU A 43 1.55 9.40 7.49
N LEU A 44 1.30 9.42 6.18
CA LEU A 44 2.34 9.32 5.16
C LEU A 44 3.02 10.65 4.83
N SER A 45 2.47 11.78 5.28
CA SER A 45 3.10 13.09 5.20
C SER A 45 3.92 13.44 6.45
N ASP A 46 3.74 12.71 7.56
CA ASP A 46 4.47 12.94 8.82
C ASP A 46 5.95 12.50 8.70
N PRO A 47 6.92 13.42 8.83
CA PRO A 47 8.35 13.08 8.78
C PRO A 47 8.82 12.13 9.88
N HIS A 48 8.17 12.13 11.05
CA HIS A 48 8.49 11.23 12.14
C HIS A 48 8.11 9.80 11.78
N VAL A 49 6.90 9.59 11.25
CA VAL A 49 6.43 8.29 10.78
C VAL A 49 7.28 7.82 9.59
N MET A 50 7.58 8.72 8.67
CA MET A 50 8.29 8.41 7.44
C MET A 50 9.83 8.39 7.58
N ARG A 51 10.38 8.54 8.79
CA ARG A 51 11.84 8.63 9.04
C ARG A 51 12.66 7.45 8.53
N HIS A 52 12.02 6.28 8.37
CA HIS A 52 12.65 5.05 7.89
C HIS A 52 12.36 4.76 6.41
N TYR A 53 11.65 5.67 5.74
CA TYR A 53 11.24 5.55 4.35
C TYR A 53 11.96 6.62 3.49
N PRO A 54 12.08 6.40 2.17
CA PRO A 54 12.87 7.30 1.31
C PRO A 54 12.39 8.76 1.29
N ARG A 55 11.09 9.00 1.46
CA ARG A 55 10.47 10.33 1.55
C ARG A 55 9.04 10.24 2.06
N ILE A 56 8.53 11.36 2.56
CA ILE A 56 7.11 11.59 2.81
C ILE A 56 6.29 11.54 1.50
N LYS A 57 4.99 11.32 1.62
CA LYS A 57 4.04 11.23 0.50
C LYS A 57 3.02 12.35 0.52
N THR A 58 2.53 12.71 -0.66
CA THR A 58 1.37 13.60 -0.81
C THR A 58 0.05 12.83 -0.61
N ARG A 59 -1.06 13.56 -0.54
CA ARG A 59 -2.40 12.96 -0.46
C ARG A 59 -2.74 12.17 -1.72
N GLU A 60 -2.33 12.65 -2.89
CA GLU A 60 -2.52 11.96 -4.18
C GLU A 60 -1.75 10.62 -4.19
N GLU A 61 -0.51 10.62 -3.72
CA GLU A 61 0.29 9.40 -3.62
C GLU A 61 -0.25 8.41 -2.58
N ALA A 62 -0.96 8.89 -1.56
CA ALA A 62 -1.70 8.04 -0.62
C ALA A 62 -2.98 7.45 -1.26
N LEU A 63 -3.64 8.20 -2.15
CA LEU A 63 -4.78 7.71 -2.93
C LEU A 63 -4.35 6.59 -3.89
N ASP A 64 -3.24 6.77 -4.60
CA ASP A 64 -2.66 5.72 -5.48
C ASP A 64 -2.49 4.40 -4.72
N TRP A 65 -2.11 4.49 -3.43
CA TRP A 65 -2.04 3.30 -2.61
C TRP A 65 -3.42 2.66 -2.47
N ILE A 66 -4.48 3.41 -2.13
CA ILE A 66 -5.85 2.89 -1.96
C ILE A 66 -6.35 2.21 -3.24
N GLU A 67 -6.04 2.81 -4.39
CA GLU A 67 -6.48 2.35 -5.70
C GLU A 67 -5.68 1.16 -6.25
N TRP A 68 -4.45 0.95 -5.78
CA TRP A 68 -3.56 -0.15 -6.20
C TRP A 68 -4.02 -1.58 -5.77
N ASN A 69 -5.29 -1.75 -5.42
CA ASN A 69 -5.84 -3.05 -5.02
C ASN A 69 -5.99 -4.02 -6.21
#